data_AF-A0A354I8R2-F1
#
_entry.id   AF-A0A354I8R2-F1
#
_cell.length_a   1.000
_cell.length_b   1.000
_cell.length_c   1.000
_cell.angle_alpha   90.00
_cell.angle_beta   90.00
_cell.angle_gamma   90.00
#
_symmetry.space_group_name_H-M   'P 1'
#
loop_
_entity.id
_entity.type
_entity.pdbx_description
1 polymer ?
#
loop_
_entity_poly.entity_id
_entity_poly.type
_entity_poly.pdbx_seq_one_letter_code
_entity_poly.pdbx_strand_id
1 'polypeptide(L)'
;MEDINWPQLVHTCSKDLLRLAYSYLKNTQEAEDAVQEAYLNAVAKKIQFESMEHAKAWLARSTINICKNKLRSPWHKKRSSFEEPSEYETADTACLPELP
;
A
#
# COMPACT_ATOMS: atom_id res chain seq x y z
N MET A 1 -17.51 -23.07 19.14
CA MET A 1 -16.52 -22.31 18.35
C MET A 1 -17.09 -22.27 16.96
N GLU A 2 -17.53 -21.11 16.50
CA GLU A 2 -18.11 -20.98 15.16
C GLU A 2 -17.02 -21.15 14.12
N ASP A 3 -17.20 -22.09 13.21
CA ASP A 3 -16.31 -22.24 12.06
C ASP A 3 -16.48 -21.02 11.17
N ILE A 4 -15.38 -20.31 10.93
CA ILE A 4 -15.40 -19.11 10.10
C ILE A 4 -15.57 -19.52 8.64
N ASN A 5 -16.59 -18.95 8.02
CA ASN A 5 -16.80 -19.07 6.59
C ASN A 5 -15.82 -18.15 5.84
N TRP A 6 -14.64 -18.70 5.52
CA TRP A 6 -13.61 -18.00 4.75
C TRP A 6 -14.09 -17.46 3.40
N PRO A 7 -14.82 -18.23 2.56
CA PRO A 7 -15.36 -17.70 1.31
C PRO A 7 -16.23 -16.45 1.50
N GLN A 8 -17.14 -16.47 2.48
CA GLN A 8 -18.01 -15.33 2.78
C GLN A 8 -17.22 -14.14 3.33
N LEU A 9 -16.25 -14.39 4.22
CA LEU A 9 -15.40 -13.34 4.78
C LEU A 9 -14.58 -12.65 3.69
N VAL A 10 -13.99 -13.41 2.78
CA VAL A 10 -13.26 -12.88 1.62
C VAL A 10 -14.19 -12.03 0.77
N HIS A 11 -15.35 -12.58 0.36
CA HIS A 11 -16.30 -11.85 -0.48
C HIS A 11 -16.78 -10.53 0.14
N THR A 12 -17.08 -10.55 1.44
CA THR A 12 -17.63 -9.38 2.15
C THR A 12 -16.59 -8.28 2.39
N CYS A 13 -15.33 -8.64 2.63
CA CYS A 13 -14.33 -7.68 3.12
C CYS A 13 -13.32 -7.26 2.06
N SER A 14 -13.17 -8.02 0.97
CA SER A 14 -12.12 -7.79 -0.03
C SER A 14 -12.16 -6.38 -0.61
N LYS A 15 -13.35 -5.86 -0.95
CA LYS A 15 -13.49 -4.52 -1.52
C LYS A 15 -13.04 -3.43 -0.56
N ASP A 16 -13.39 -3.54 0.72
CA ASP A 16 -13.04 -2.55 1.74
C ASP A 16 -11.56 -2.61 2.09
N LEU A 17 -11.00 -3.81 2.22
CA LEU A 17 -9.57 -4.01 2.45
C LEU A 17 -8.73 -3.51 1.27
N LEU A 18 -9.19 -3.72 0.04
CA LEU A 18 -8.51 -3.23 -1.16
C LEU A 18 -8.53 -1.70 -1.22
N ARG A 19 -9.68 -1.07 -0.97
CA ARG A 19 -9.78 0.40 -0.89
C ARG A 19 -8.88 0.97 0.21
N LEU A 20 -8.84 0.30 1.36
CA LEU A 20 -7.97 0.65 2.48
C LEU A 20 -6.50 0.55 2.05
N ALA A 21 -6.05 -0.59 1.53
CA ALA A 21 -4.67 -0.79 1.10
C ALA A 21 -4.24 0.20 -0.01
N TYR A 22 -5.13 0.43 -0.99
CA TYR A 22 -4.89 1.39 -2.05
C TYR A 22 -4.76 2.83 -1.52
N SER A 23 -5.49 3.19 -0.47
CA SER A 23 -5.36 4.51 0.17
C SER A 23 -3.96 4.76 0.74
N TYR A 24 -3.25 3.70 1.17
CA TYR A 24 -1.88 3.77 1.68
C TYR A 24 -0.82 3.67 0.58
N LEU A 25 -0.97 2.71 -0.34
CA LEU A 25 0.09 2.35 -1.28
C LEU A 25 -0.01 3.06 -2.63
N LYS A 26 -1.21 3.54 -3.01
CA LYS A 26 -1.48 4.19 -4.32
C LYS A 26 -1.07 3.36 -5.53
N ASN A 27 -0.90 2.06 -5.35
CA ASN A 27 -0.54 1.09 -6.37
C ASN A 27 -1.48 -0.11 -6.26
N THR A 28 -2.17 -0.44 -7.34
CA THR A 28 -3.17 -1.52 -7.37
C THR A 28 -2.54 -2.88 -7.07
N GLN A 29 -1.41 -3.21 -7.67
CA GLN A 29 -0.75 -4.50 -7.47
C GLN A 29 -0.28 -4.67 -6.04
N GLU A 30 0.39 -3.65 -5.48
CA GLU A 30 0.85 -3.72 -4.09
C GLU A 30 -0.29 -3.73 -3.08
N ALA A 31 -1.43 -3.10 -3.41
CA ALA A 31 -2.64 -3.15 -2.60
C ALA A 31 -3.28 -4.54 -2.61
N GLU A 32 -3.41 -5.17 -3.78
CA GLU A 32 -3.90 -6.54 -3.92
C GLU A 32 -3.01 -7.53 -3.16
N ASP A 33 -1.68 -7.43 -3.34
CA ASP A 33 -0.70 -8.24 -2.63
C ASP A 33 -0.84 -8.09 -1.11
N ALA A 34 -0.98 -6.85 -0.61
CA ALA A 34 -1.10 -6.60 0.83
C ALA A 34 -2.39 -7.20 1.42
N VAL A 35 -3.49 -7.20 0.66
CA VAL A 35 -4.74 -7.84 1.07
C VAL A 35 -4.59 -9.36 1.07
N GLN A 36 -4.02 -9.94 0.02
CA GLN A 36 -3.76 -11.38 -0.06
C GLN A 36 -2.85 -11.85 1.07
N GLU A 37 -1.76 -11.13 1.35
CA GLU A 37 -0.84 -11.41 2.44
C GLU A 37 -1.54 -11.37 3.81
N ALA A 38 -2.51 -10.46 4.02
CA ALA A 38 -3.31 -10.43 5.25
C ALA A 38 -4.13 -11.72 5.45
N TYR A 39 -4.79 -12.21 4.40
CA TYR A 39 -5.54 -13.47 4.44
C TYR A 39 -4.61 -14.68 4.64
N LEU A 40 -3.50 -14.74 3.91
CA LEU A 40 -2.50 -15.81 4.06
C LEU A 40 -1.94 -15.83 5.49
N ASN A 41 -1.64 -14.68 6.07
CA ASN A 41 -1.19 -14.58 7.46
C ASN A 41 -2.23 -15.09 8.45
N ALA A 42 -3.52 -14.85 8.21
CA ALA A 42 -4.60 -15.33 9.07
C ALA A 42 -4.65 -16.87 9.09
N VAL A 43 -4.55 -17.49 7.91
CA VAL A 43 -4.55 -18.96 7.74
C VAL A 43 -3.26 -19.58 8.29
N ALA A 44 -2.10 -19.02 7.92
CA ALA A 44 -0.80 -19.53 8.34
C ALA A 44 -0.61 -19.51 9.86
N LYS A 45 -1.10 -18.45 10.53
CA LYS A 45 -1.05 -18.32 11.99
C LYS A 45 -2.18 -19.06 12.71
N LYS A 46 -3.09 -19.72 11.98
CA LYS A 46 -4.25 -20.45 12.51
C LYS A 46 -5.04 -19.62 13.53
N ILE A 47 -5.28 -18.35 13.19
CA ILE A 47 -5.96 -17.44 14.12
C ILE A 47 -7.39 -17.90 14.33
N GLN A 48 -7.75 -18.07 15.59
CA GLN A 48 -9.11 -18.32 16.02
C GLN A 48 -9.80 -16.97 16.15
N PHE A 49 -10.81 -16.71 15.33
CA PHE A 49 -11.64 -15.53 15.51
C PHE A 49 -12.92 -15.90 16.24
N GLU A 50 -13.33 -15.01 17.12
CA GLU A 50 -14.53 -15.16 17.96
C GLU A 50 -15.82 -14.81 17.21
N SER A 51 -15.70 -13.99 16.15
CA SER A 51 -16.81 -13.56 15.31
C SER A 51 -16.33 -13.08 13.95
N MET A 52 -17.26 -12.91 13.00
CA MET A 52 -16.97 -12.34 11.68
C MET A 52 -16.50 -10.87 11.77
N GLU A 53 -16.96 -10.13 12.78
CA GLU A 53 -16.54 -8.74 13.04
C GLU A 53 -15.10 -8.69 13.59
N HIS A 54 -14.74 -9.61 14.48
CA HIS A 54 -13.36 -9.76 14.95
C HIS A 54 -12.43 -10.11 13.77
N ALA A 55 -12.83 -11.03 12.90
CA ALA A 55 -12.06 -11.38 11.70
C ALA A 55 -11.86 -10.16 10.78
N LYS A 56 -12.92 -9.38 10.54
CA LYS A 56 -12.85 -8.12 9.77
C LYS A 56 -11.86 -7.12 10.37
N ALA A 57 -11.99 -6.85 11.67
CA ALA A 57 -11.15 -5.90 12.38
C ALA A 57 -9.68 -6.31 12.36
N TRP A 58 -9.42 -7.61 12.56
CA TRP A 58 -8.07 -8.16 12.51
C TRP A 58 -7.47 -8.05 11.11
N LEU A 59 -8.23 -8.41 10.06
CA LEU A 59 -7.78 -8.29 8.68
C LEU A 59 -7.45 -6.84 8.33
N ALA A 60 -8.32 -5.89 8.68
CA ALA A 60 -8.07 -4.47 8.44
C ALA A 60 -6.79 -3.99 9.12
N ARG A 61 -6.58 -4.36 10.39
CA ARG A 61 -5.35 -4.03 11.13
C ARG A 61 -4.12 -4.66 10.48
N SER A 62 -4.21 -5.92 10.08
CA SER A 62 -3.13 -6.66 9.44
C SER A 62 -2.74 -6.02 8.10
N THR A 63 -3.73 -5.70 7.25
CA THR A 63 -3.53 -4.98 5.98
C THR A 63 -2.85 -3.63 6.19
N ILE A 64 -3.29 -2.84 7.18
CA ILE A 64 -2.65 -1.55 7.51
C ILE A 64 -1.18 -1.76 7.90
N ASN A 65 -0.89 -2.77 8.72
CA ASN A 65 0.47 -3.06 9.15
C ASN A 65 1.36 -3.48 7.98
N ILE A 66 0.86 -4.32 7.07
CA ILE A 66 1.56 -4.73 5.85
C ILE A 66 1.84 -3.51 4.96
N CYS A 67 0.84 -2.64 4.73
CA CYS A 67 1.02 -1.42 3.94
C CYS A 67 2.09 -0.51 4.55
N LYS A 68 2.04 -0.28 5.87
CA LYS A 68 3.05 0.53 6.57
C LYS A 68 4.44 -0.07 6.48
N ASN A 69 4.57 -1.40 6.55
CA ASN A 69 5.86 -2.07 6.39
C ASN A 69 6.41 -1.90 4.96
N LYS A 70 5.56 -2.05 3.93
CA LYS A 70 5.94 -1.79 2.52
C LYS A 70 6.41 -0.35 2.34
N LEU A 71 5.69 0.65 2.85
CA LEU A 71 6.07 2.07 2.78
C LEU A 71 7.40 2.39 3.49
N ARG A 72 7.72 1.67 4.57
CA ARG A 72 8.99 1.84 5.31
C ARG A 72 10.17 1.15 4.61
N SER A 73 9.89 0.25 3.68
CA SER A 73 10.93 -0.49 2.94
C SER A 73 11.81 0.47 2.13
N PRO A 74 13.15 0.30 2.15
CA PRO A 74 14.07 1.08 1.32
C PRO A 74 13.75 1.02 -0.17
N TRP A 75 13.17 -0.10 -0.63
CA TRP A 75 12.75 -0.27 -2.02
C TRP A 75 11.67 0.72 -2.42
N HIS A 76 10.69 0.95 -1.54
CA HIS A 76 9.61 1.90 -1.78
C HIS A 76 10.12 3.36 -1.77
N LYS A 77 11.11 3.67 -0.91
CA LYS A 77 11.78 4.98 -0.89
C LYS A 77 12.58 5.24 -2.17
N LYS A 78 13.26 4.22 -2.71
CA LYS A 78 14.05 4.34 -3.94
C LYS A 78 13.15 4.55 -5.17
N ARG A 79 11.95 3.98 -5.18
CA ARG A 79 10.95 4.16 -6.25
C ARG A 79 10.32 5.56 -6.26
N SER A 80 10.16 6.19 -5.09
CA SER A 80 9.69 7.59 -5.00
C SER A 80 10.74 8.64 -5.37
N SER A 81 12.03 8.29 -5.45
CA SER A 81 13.12 9.22 -5.75
C SER A 81 13.37 9.43 -7.26
N PHE A 82 12.51 8.93 -8.14
CA PHE A 82 12.44 9.41 -9.52
C PHE A 82 11.60 10.71 -9.55
N GLU A 83 12.05 11.75 -8.86
CA GLU A 83 11.72 13.11 -9.29
C GLU A 83 12.54 13.35 -10.55
N GLU A 84 11.86 13.52 -11.69
CA GLU A 84 12.53 14.05 -12.87
C GLU A 84 13.15 15.41 -12.49
N PRO A 85 14.40 15.70 -12.88
CA PRO A 85 14.92 17.05 -12.74
C PRO A 85 14.00 17.96 -13.56
N SER A 86 13.20 18.77 -12.87
CA SER A 86 12.37 19.76 -13.54
C SER A 86 13.31 20.74 -14.22
N GLU A 87 13.47 20.62 -15.54
CA GLU A 87 14.07 21.64 -16.38
C GLU A 87 13.17 22.88 -16.36
N TYR A 88 13.34 23.74 -15.36
CA TYR A 88 13.09 25.17 -15.49
C TYR A 88 13.88 25.92 -14.40
N GLU A 89 14.98 26.55 -14.80
CA GLU A 89 15.31 27.88 -14.30
C GLU A 89 15.74 28.72 -15.51
N THR A 90 14.86 29.66 -15.82
CA THR A 90 15.00 30.70 -16.84
C THR A 90 16.03 31.74 -16.41
N ALA A 91 16.82 32.17 -17.40
CA ALA A 91 17.39 33.51 -17.59
C ALA A 91 17.96 34.25 -16.36
N ASP A 92 19.30 34.27 -16.26
CA ASP A 92 20.08 35.52 -16.34
C ASP A 92 21.58 35.18 -16.17
N THR A 93 22.40 35.49 -17.17
CA THR A 93 23.72 36.13 -16.99
C THR A 93 24.23 36.54 -18.37
N ALA A 94 24.27 37.85 -18.57
CA ALA A 94 24.87 38.53 -19.70
C ALA A 94 26.33 38.09 -19.94
N CYS A 95 26.64 37.72 -21.20
CA CYS A 95 27.99 37.89 -21.75
C CYS A 95 27.94 37.79 -23.29
N LEU A 96 27.64 38.91 -23.95
CA LEU A 96 28.03 39.14 -25.34
C LEU A 96 28.90 40.41 -25.34
N PRO A 97 30.20 40.32 -25.65
CA PRO A 97 30.99 41.52 -25.87
C PRO A 97 30.55 42.18 -27.19
N GLU A 98 30.36 43.49 -27.15
CA GLU A 98 30.03 44.29 -28.32
C GLU A 98 31.17 44.26 -29.35
N LEU A 99 30.81 44.04 -30.61
CA LEU A 99 31.71 44.19 -31.75
C LEU A 99 31.34 45.46 -32.52
N PRO A 100 32.29 46.34 -32.86
CA PRO A 100 32.17 47.20 -34.03
C PRO A 100 32.33 46.40 -35.33
#